data_AF-A0A6L8GCR3-F1
#
_entry.id   AF-A0A6L8GCR3-F1
#
_cell.length_a   1.000
_cell.length_b   1.000
_cell.length_c   1.000
_cell.angle_alpha   90.00
_cell.angle_beta   90.00
_cell.angle_gamma   90.00
#
_symmetry.space_group_name_H-M   'P 1'
#
loop_
_entity.id
_entity.type
_entity.pdbx_description
1 polymer ?
#
loop_
_entity_poly.entity_id
_entity_poly.type
_entity_poly.pdbx_seq_one_letter_code
_entity_poly.pdbx_strand_id
1 'polypeptide(L)'
;MTDILLLAFIFLIAGVVSVPIATRLGMGSVLGYLAAGVAISPVLALLDVDVHAIQQVAELGVVMMLFLIGLELEPRYLWQMRLKLLGMGGGQILLTTAVVAGLANVLGQPWNVSVAIGLVLALSSTAITLQTLTEKGLLKSSGGESGFFVLLTQDVAVIPILAVVPLLAIPELAGFAATSGAEGHGPSLSLVEGMNGLQTAVVTLSAVGIVILGGNYLTRPALRFIAVTGLRE
;
A
#
# COMPACT_ATOMS: atom_id res chain seq x y z
N MET A 1 25.86 -2.47 18.75
CA MET A 1 24.70 -2.71 19.63
C MET A 1 24.26 -1.44 20.35
N THR A 2 25.19 -0.64 20.88
CA THR A 2 24.92 0.66 21.51
C THR A 2 24.21 1.65 20.59
N ASP A 3 24.58 1.69 19.31
CA ASP A 3 24.02 2.67 18.36
C ASP A 3 22.55 2.38 18.02
N ILE A 4 22.19 1.09 17.89
CA ILE A 4 20.78 0.67 17.71
C ILE A 4 19.93 1.04 18.93
N LEU A 5 20.46 0.84 20.14
CA LEU A 5 19.73 1.18 21.37
C LEU A 5 19.56 2.69 21.52
N LEU A 6 20.60 3.47 21.20
CA LEU A 6 20.54 4.94 21.20
C LEU A 6 19.52 5.44 20.18
N LEU A 7 19.51 4.86 18.99
CA LEU A 7 18.59 5.22 17.92
C LEU A 7 17.14 4.88 18.29
N ALA A 8 16.91 3.66 18.80
CA ALA A 8 15.60 3.25 19.31
C ALA A 8 15.12 4.16 20.45
N PHE A 9 16.03 4.57 21.33
CA PHE A 9 15.73 5.51 22.42
C PHE A 9 15.34 6.90 21.89
N ILE A 10 16.04 7.43 20.89
CA ILE A 10 15.69 8.71 20.25
C ILE A 10 14.30 8.61 19.60
N PHE A 11 14.02 7.56 18.83
CA PHE A 11 12.70 7.35 18.23
C PHE A 11 11.60 7.24 19.28
N LEU A 12 11.86 6.51 20.37
CA LEU A 12 10.90 6.32 21.46
C LEU A 12 10.62 7.63 22.20
N ILE A 13 11.64 8.42 22.54
CA ILE A 13 11.45 9.75 23.14
C ILE A 13 10.65 10.65 22.21
N ALA A 14 11.02 10.69 20.93
CA ALA A 14 10.36 11.55 19.96
C ALA A 14 8.87 11.21 19.81
N GLY A 15 8.53 9.91 19.80
CA GLY A 15 7.16 9.42 19.82
C GLY A 15 6.43 9.74 21.12
N VAL A 16 7.04 9.44 22.27
CA VAL A 16 6.47 9.69 23.61
C VAL A 16 6.16 11.17 23.84
N VAL A 17 6.93 12.09 23.26
CA VAL A 17 6.66 13.53 23.34
C VAL A 17 5.63 13.97 22.30
N SER A 18 5.84 13.61 21.04
CA SER A 18 5.04 14.14 19.93
C SER A 18 3.61 13.58 19.89
N VAL A 19 3.42 12.31 20.22
CA VAL A 19 2.10 11.66 20.16
C VAL A 19 1.11 12.29 21.14
N PRO A 20 1.41 12.43 22.46
CA PRO A 20 0.49 13.08 23.39
C PRO A 20 0.18 14.54 23.02
N ILE A 21 1.16 15.26 22.46
CA ILE A 21 0.95 16.63 21.97
C ILE A 21 -0.06 16.61 20.81
N ALA A 22 0.15 15.75 19.81
CA ALA A 22 -0.75 15.61 18.67
C ALA A 22 -2.17 15.22 19.10
N THR A 23 -2.29 14.23 20.00
CA THR A 23 -3.59 13.80 20.52
C THR A 23 -4.30 14.91 21.29
N ARG A 24 -3.58 15.72 22.08
CA ARG A 24 -4.16 16.89 22.77
C ARG A 24 -4.64 17.98 21.81
N LEU A 25 -4.01 18.12 20.66
CA LEU A 25 -4.43 19.02 19.59
C LEU A 25 -5.60 18.45 18.75
N GLY A 26 -6.14 17.27 19.09
CA GLY A 26 -7.25 16.63 18.38
C GLY A 26 -6.84 15.88 17.10
N MET A 27 -5.54 15.76 16.86
CA MET A 27 -4.95 14.99 15.75
C MET A 27 -4.86 13.50 16.12
N GLY A 28 -4.81 12.61 15.12
CA GLY A 28 -4.55 11.17 15.34
C GLY A 28 -3.08 10.91 15.70
N SER A 29 -2.79 9.80 16.38
CA SER A 29 -1.42 9.49 16.83
C SER A 29 -0.40 9.41 15.70
N VAL A 30 -0.82 8.99 14.51
CA VAL A 30 0.05 8.87 13.34
C VAL A 30 0.62 10.22 12.91
N LEU A 31 -0.16 11.30 13.00
CA LEU A 31 0.36 12.65 12.76
C LEU A 31 1.43 13.03 13.79
N GLY A 32 1.29 12.54 15.03
CA GLY A 32 2.32 12.67 16.06
C GLY A 32 3.61 11.92 15.72
N TYR A 33 3.52 10.69 15.20
CA TYR A 33 4.68 9.93 14.74
C TYR A 33 5.36 10.57 13.53
N LEU A 34 4.59 11.09 12.57
CA LEU A 34 5.13 11.82 11.42
C LEU A 34 5.84 13.11 11.85
N ALA A 35 5.23 13.89 12.74
CA ALA A 35 5.83 15.09 13.30
C ALA A 35 7.12 14.77 14.07
N ALA A 36 7.13 13.67 14.84
CA ALA A 36 8.31 13.19 15.53
C ALA A 36 9.46 12.90 14.55
N GLY A 37 9.18 12.14 13.47
CA GLY A 37 10.16 11.81 12.44
C GLY A 37 10.74 13.05 11.75
N VAL A 38 9.89 14.02 11.40
CA VAL A 38 10.34 15.31 10.82
C VAL A 38 11.21 16.07 11.81
N ALA A 39 10.82 16.11 13.10
CA ALA A 39 11.55 16.85 14.13
C ALA A 39 12.94 16.27 14.43
N ILE A 40 13.10 14.94 14.40
CA ILE A 40 14.39 14.27 14.67
C ILE A 40 15.26 14.06 13.43
N SER A 41 14.74 14.33 12.22
CA SER A 41 15.48 14.21 10.96
C SER A 41 16.86 14.92 10.97
N PRO A 42 16.99 16.17 11.47
CA PRO A 42 18.30 16.83 11.56
C PRO A 42 19.27 16.10 12.51
N VAL A 43 18.75 15.50 13.59
CA VAL A 43 19.56 14.76 14.56
C VAL A 43 20.07 13.45 13.95
N LEU A 44 19.23 12.76 13.18
CA LEU A 44 19.61 11.57 12.42
C LEU A 44 20.73 11.88 11.40
N ALA A 45 20.63 13.01 10.70
CA ALA A 45 21.64 13.46 9.76
C ALA A 45 22.97 13.82 10.46
N LEU A 46 22.92 14.45 11.64
CA LEU A 46 24.13 14.76 12.43
C LEU A 46 24.84 13.52 12.96
N LEU A 47 24.10 12.44 13.20
CA LEU A 47 24.61 11.16 13.68
C LEU A 47 25.07 10.23 12.54
N ASP A 48 25.03 10.70 11.28
CA ASP A 48 25.38 9.93 10.07
C ASP A 48 24.65 8.58 10.00
N VAL A 49 23.37 8.58 10.39
CA VAL A 49 22.58 7.36 10.49
C VAL A 49 22.17 6.89 9.11
N ASP A 50 22.38 5.60 8.84
CA ASP A 50 21.86 4.93 7.65
C ASP A 50 20.33 4.84 7.72
N VAL A 51 19.66 5.77 7.04
CA VAL A 51 18.20 5.83 6.91
C VAL A 51 17.66 4.61 6.15
N HIS A 52 18.45 4.03 5.25
CA HIS A 52 18.06 2.84 4.49
C HIS A 52 17.97 1.61 5.40
N ALA A 53 18.95 1.45 6.29
CA ALA A 53 18.91 0.40 7.31
C ALA A 53 17.70 0.57 8.26
N ILE A 54 17.34 1.80 8.64
CA ILE A 54 16.12 2.07 9.42
C ILE A 54 14.87 1.66 8.63
N GLN A 55 14.81 2.01 7.34
CA GLN A 55 13.67 1.71 6.49
C GLN A 55 13.40 0.21 6.41
N GLN A 56 14.45 -0.61 6.23
CA GLN A 56 14.31 -2.09 6.20
C GLN A 56 13.69 -2.65 7.50
N VAL A 57 14.05 -2.08 8.66
CA VAL A 57 13.45 -2.45 9.94
C VAL A 57 12.00 -1.96 10.04
N ALA A 58 11.71 -0.76 9.54
CA ALA A 58 10.36 -0.19 9.53
C ALA A 58 9.41 -0.99 8.61
N GLU A 59 9.90 -1.47 7.46
CA GLU A 59 9.17 -2.34 6.55
C GLU A 59 8.73 -3.64 7.23
N LEU A 60 9.60 -4.24 8.05
CA LEU A 60 9.21 -5.41 8.86
C LEU A 60 8.06 -5.07 9.82
N GLY A 61 8.08 -3.88 10.45
CA GLY A 61 6.99 -3.42 11.30
C GLY A 61 5.66 -3.29 10.56
N VAL A 62 5.68 -2.75 9.33
CA VAL A 62 4.51 -2.65 8.46
C VAL A 62 4.01 -4.04 8.05
N VAL A 63 4.90 -4.96 7.67
CA VAL A 63 4.55 -6.35 7.33
C VAL A 63 3.87 -7.05 8.50
N MET A 64 4.41 -6.90 9.72
CA MET A 64 3.81 -7.48 10.93
C MET A 64 2.42 -6.89 11.20
N MET A 65 2.23 -5.58 10.98
CA MET A 65 0.92 -4.93 11.13
C MET A 65 -0.09 -5.44 10.10
N LEU A 66 0.29 -5.51 8.82
CA LEU A 66 -0.58 -6.02 7.75
C LEU A 66 -0.93 -7.50 7.96
N PHE A 67 0.02 -8.29 8.47
CA PHE A 67 -0.21 -9.68 8.84
C PHE A 67 -1.23 -9.80 9.98
N LEU A 68 -1.07 -9.02 11.06
CA LEU A 68 -2.02 -9.01 12.18
C LEU A 68 -3.42 -8.58 11.74
N ILE A 69 -3.54 -7.53 10.94
CA ILE A 69 -4.82 -7.10 10.35
C ILE A 69 -5.40 -8.25 9.51
N GLY A 70 -4.58 -8.91 8.69
CA GLY A 70 -4.99 -10.06 7.90
C GLY A 70 -5.53 -11.24 8.74
N LEU A 71 -4.97 -11.48 9.93
CA LEU A 71 -5.45 -12.51 10.85
C LEU A 71 -6.77 -12.13 11.55
N GLU A 72 -7.03 -10.83 11.74
CA GLU A 72 -8.26 -10.32 12.34
C GLU A 72 -9.44 -10.32 11.34
N LEU A 73 -9.17 -10.40 10.04
CA LEU A 73 -10.18 -10.41 8.99
C LEU A 73 -10.83 -11.78 8.80
N GLU A 74 -12.15 -11.85 8.99
CA GLU A 74 -12.95 -13.05 8.70
C GLU A 74 -13.34 -13.15 7.21
N PRO A 75 -12.85 -14.15 6.44
CA PRO A 75 -13.12 -14.23 5.00
C PRO A 75 -14.61 -14.35 4.65
N ARG A 76 -15.40 -14.98 5.53
CA ARG A 76 -16.85 -15.13 5.35
C ARG A 76 -17.57 -13.80 5.43
N TYR A 77 -17.16 -12.93 6.35
CA TYR A 77 -17.70 -11.58 6.51
C TYR A 77 -17.43 -10.75 5.25
N LEU A 78 -16.19 -10.80 4.73
CA LEU A 78 -15.82 -10.11 3.49
C LEU A 78 -16.67 -10.55 2.29
N TRP A 79 -16.91 -11.85 2.16
CA TRP A 79 -17.71 -12.39 1.06
C TRP A 79 -19.17 -11.93 1.09
N GLN A 80 -19.76 -11.85 2.29
CA GLN A 80 -21.13 -11.34 2.47
C GLN A 80 -21.25 -9.87 2.05
N MET A 81 -20.13 -9.13 2.11
CA MET A 81 -20.09 -7.69 1.88
C MET A 81 -19.55 -7.29 0.50
N ARG A 82 -19.32 -8.25 -0.39
CA ARG A 82 -18.77 -8.03 -1.75
C ARG A 82 -19.45 -6.94 -2.56
N LEU A 83 -20.76 -6.74 -2.40
CA LEU A 83 -21.50 -5.68 -3.09
C LEU A 83 -21.15 -4.29 -2.55
N LYS A 84 -20.93 -4.16 -1.23
CA LYS A 84 -20.45 -2.92 -0.62
C LYS A 84 -19.01 -2.64 -1.06
N LEU A 85 -18.15 -3.66 -1.08
CA LEU A 85 -16.76 -3.51 -1.55
C LEU A 85 -16.70 -3.04 -3.01
N LEU A 86 -17.37 -3.75 -3.91
CA LEU A 86 -17.35 -3.40 -5.34
C LEU A 86 -18.07 -2.07 -5.63
N GLY A 87 -19.21 -1.83 -4.96
CA GLY A 87 -20.02 -0.64 -5.18
C GLY A 87 -19.44 0.62 -4.54
N MET A 88 -19.25 0.62 -3.22
CA MET A 88 -18.81 1.78 -2.46
C MET A 88 -17.30 2.03 -2.64
N GLY A 89 -16.49 1.00 -2.43
CA GLY A 89 -15.03 1.11 -2.57
C GLY A 89 -14.61 1.34 -4.02
N GLY A 90 -15.11 0.50 -4.94
CA GLY A 90 -14.82 0.66 -6.38
C GLY A 90 -15.35 2.00 -6.92
N GLY A 91 -16.56 2.39 -6.51
CA GLY A 91 -17.14 3.68 -6.86
C GLY A 91 -16.31 4.87 -6.38
N GLN A 92 -15.79 4.82 -5.14
CA GLN A 92 -14.91 5.87 -4.61
C GLN A 92 -13.64 5.99 -5.45
N ILE A 93 -12.95 4.88 -5.71
CA ILE A 93 -11.70 4.88 -6.48
C ILE A 93 -11.92 5.47 -7.87
N LEU A 94 -12.96 5.00 -8.58
CA LEU A 94 -13.28 5.47 -9.93
C LEU A 94 -13.67 6.95 -9.95
N LEU A 95 -14.51 7.39 -9.02
CA LEU A 95 -14.98 8.77 -8.97
C LEU A 95 -13.84 9.73 -8.63
N THR A 96 -13.02 9.39 -7.61
CA THR A 96 -11.85 10.21 -7.26
C THR A 96 -10.84 10.25 -8.41
N THR A 97 -10.58 9.11 -9.05
CA THR A 97 -9.71 9.04 -10.23
C THR A 97 -10.23 9.95 -11.34
N ALA A 98 -11.52 9.88 -11.67
CA ALA A 98 -12.11 10.68 -12.74
C ALA A 98 -12.05 12.19 -12.44
N VAL A 99 -12.34 12.59 -11.19
CA VAL A 99 -12.30 14.00 -10.77
C VAL A 99 -10.86 14.54 -10.82
N VAL A 100 -9.91 13.80 -10.25
CA VAL A 100 -8.51 14.22 -10.20
C VAL A 100 -7.88 14.21 -11.59
N ALA A 101 -8.14 13.19 -12.41
CA ALA A 101 -7.67 13.14 -13.79
C ALA A 101 -8.28 14.27 -14.64
N GLY A 102 -9.58 14.57 -14.46
CA GLY A 102 -10.21 15.71 -15.11
C GLY A 102 -9.54 17.03 -14.75
N LEU A 103 -9.22 17.24 -13.46
CA LEU A 103 -8.51 18.44 -13.01
C LEU A 103 -7.09 18.52 -13.58
N ALA A 104 -6.33 17.43 -13.57
CA ALA A 104 -4.98 17.37 -14.14
C ALA A 104 -4.99 17.68 -15.65
N ASN A 105 -6.00 17.19 -16.38
CA ASN A 105 -6.15 17.46 -17.80
C ASN A 105 -6.42 18.95 -18.07
N VAL A 106 -7.28 19.59 -17.26
CA VAL A 106 -7.53 21.05 -17.34
C VAL A 106 -6.27 21.86 -17.02
N LEU A 107 -5.39 21.34 -16.17
CA LEU A 107 -4.08 21.93 -15.88
C LEU A 107 -3.03 21.69 -16.98
N GLY A 108 -3.44 21.11 -18.12
CA GLY A 108 -2.57 20.90 -19.29
C GLY A 108 -1.75 19.61 -19.25
N GLN A 109 -2.00 18.71 -18.30
CA GLN A 109 -1.33 17.41 -18.30
C GLN A 109 -1.89 16.51 -19.41
N PRO A 110 -1.04 15.73 -20.10
CA PRO A 110 -1.51 14.78 -21.10
C PRO A 110 -2.40 13.74 -20.43
N TRP A 111 -3.33 13.17 -21.21
CA TRP A 111 -4.35 12.24 -20.71
C TRP A 111 -3.76 11.11 -19.87
N ASN A 112 -2.68 10.48 -20.34
CA ASN A 112 -2.03 9.38 -19.65
C ASN A 112 -1.49 9.77 -18.27
N VAL A 113 -0.85 10.94 -18.14
CA VAL A 113 -0.39 11.47 -16.84
C VAL A 113 -1.57 11.77 -15.95
N SER A 114 -2.60 12.39 -16.50
CA SER A 114 -3.78 12.79 -15.75
C SER A 114 -4.47 11.59 -15.12
N VAL A 115 -4.67 10.51 -15.90
CA VAL A 115 -5.23 9.26 -15.39
C VAL A 115 -4.32 8.62 -14.36
N ALA A 116 -3.00 8.60 -14.59
CA ALA A 116 -2.06 8.03 -13.64
C ALA A 116 -2.04 8.80 -12.30
N ILE A 117 -2.03 10.14 -12.35
CA ILE A 117 -2.19 11.00 -11.16
C ILE A 117 -3.51 10.69 -10.45
N GLY A 118 -4.60 10.57 -11.21
CA GLY A 118 -5.92 10.23 -10.66
C GLY A 118 -5.92 8.90 -9.91
N LEU A 119 -5.32 7.86 -10.49
CA LEU A 119 -5.25 6.53 -9.88
C LEU A 119 -4.40 6.53 -8.59
N VAL A 120 -3.25 7.22 -8.62
CA VAL A 120 -2.36 7.32 -7.44
C VAL A 120 -3.01 8.11 -6.31
N LEU A 121 -3.64 9.25 -6.63
CA LEU A 121 -4.28 10.11 -5.63
C LEU A 121 -5.66 9.62 -5.18
N ALA A 122 -6.23 8.59 -5.81
CA ALA A 122 -7.48 7.98 -5.38
C ALA A 122 -7.33 7.05 -4.16
N LEU A 123 -6.10 6.61 -3.87
CA LEU A 123 -5.78 5.67 -2.79
C LEU A 123 -5.59 6.38 -1.45
N SER A 124 -6.00 5.73 -0.36
CA SER A 124 -5.83 6.21 1.01
C SER A 124 -4.85 5.34 1.79
N SER A 125 -4.32 5.85 2.90
CA SER A 125 -3.48 5.06 3.80
C SER A 125 -4.31 4.30 4.83
N THR A 126 -4.44 2.97 4.65
CA THR A 126 -5.24 2.08 5.51
C THR A 126 -4.84 2.16 6.97
N ALA A 127 -3.53 2.06 7.26
CA ALA A 127 -3.01 2.12 8.63
C ALA A 127 -3.41 3.41 9.35
N ILE A 128 -3.24 4.56 8.69
CA ILE A 128 -3.51 5.87 9.28
C ILE A 128 -4.99 6.04 9.56
N THR A 129 -5.84 5.72 8.57
CA THR A 129 -7.29 5.90 8.70
C THR A 129 -7.88 4.96 9.74
N LEU A 130 -7.54 3.67 9.74
CA LEU A 130 -8.06 2.71 10.71
C LEU A 130 -7.58 3.00 12.14
N GLN A 131 -6.31 3.37 12.30
CA GLN A 131 -5.78 3.77 13.60
C GLN A 131 -6.52 5.01 14.12
N THR A 132 -6.73 6.02 13.28
CA THR A 132 -7.46 7.23 13.67
C THR A 132 -8.92 6.95 14.02
N LEU A 133 -9.60 6.11 13.24
CA LEU A 133 -10.99 5.71 13.53
C LEU A 133 -11.10 4.91 14.83
N THR A 134 -10.13 4.04 15.11
CA THR A 134 -10.06 3.26 16.36
C THR A 134 -9.82 4.17 17.57
N GLU A 135 -8.85 5.08 17.48
CA GLU A 135 -8.54 6.04 18.55
C GLU A 135 -9.70 6.96 18.89
N LYS A 136 -10.47 7.36 17.87
CA LYS A 136 -11.66 8.20 18.04
C LYS A 136 -12.92 7.40 18.38
N GLY A 137 -12.84 6.06 18.46
CA GLY A 137 -14.00 5.20 18.71
C GLY A 137 -15.05 5.20 17.58
N LEU A 138 -14.67 5.61 16.37
CA LEU A 138 -15.56 5.80 15.23
C LEU A 138 -15.66 4.57 14.33
N LEU A 139 -14.86 3.52 14.56
CA LEU A 139 -14.80 2.35 13.68
C LEU A 139 -16.16 1.65 13.49
N LYS A 140 -16.99 1.63 14.55
CA LYS A 140 -18.34 1.02 14.53
C LYS A 140 -19.45 1.96 14.03
N SER A 141 -19.10 3.20 13.69
CA SER A 141 -20.07 4.13 13.09
C SER A 141 -20.34 3.75 11.63
N SER A 142 -21.48 4.19 11.08
CA SER A 142 -21.80 3.97 9.65
C SER A 142 -20.73 4.54 8.72
N GLY A 143 -20.12 5.68 9.07
CA GLY A 143 -19.01 6.28 8.34
C GLY A 143 -17.71 5.49 8.48
N GLY A 144 -17.42 4.96 9.67
CA GLY A 144 -16.26 4.11 9.92
C GLY A 144 -16.33 2.78 9.16
N GLU A 145 -17.51 2.14 9.18
CA GLU A 145 -17.79 0.91 8.42
C GLU A 145 -17.66 1.16 6.90
N SER A 146 -18.22 2.27 6.41
CA SER A 146 -18.10 2.68 5.01
C SER A 146 -16.65 2.95 4.60
N GLY A 147 -15.90 3.68 5.45
CA GLY A 147 -14.48 3.95 5.24
C GLY A 147 -13.65 2.68 5.21
N PHE A 148 -13.92 1.73 6.12
CA PHE A 148 -13.27 0.42 6.13
C PHE A 148 -13.48 -0.34 4.79
N PHE A 149 -14.68 -0.31 4.21
CA PHE A 149 -14.91 -0.95 2.90
C PHE A 149 -14.13 -0.30 1.77
N VAL A 150 -14.02 1.04 1.79
CA VAL A 150 -13.22 1.76 0.81
C VAL A 150 -11.76 1.33 0.93
N LEU A 151 -11.19 1.36 2.14
CA LEU A 151 -9.80 0.97 2.40
C LEU A 151 -9.51 -0.47 1.95
N LEU A 152 -10.37 -1.42 2.31
CA LEU A 152 -10.18 -2.81 1.89
C LEU A 152 -10.24 -2.97 0.37
N THR A 153 -11.11 -2.21 -0.29
CA THR A 153 -11.20 -2.24 -1.76
C THR A 153 -9.95 -1.63 -2.39
N GLN A 154 -9.40 -0.57 -1.80
CA GLN A 154 -8.15 0.06 -2.24
C GLN A 154 -6.96 -0.88 -2.10
N ASP A 155 -6.83 -1.59 -0.98
CA ASP A 155 -5.76 -2.58 -0.76
C ASP A 155 -5.78 -3.68 -1.85
N VAL A 156 -6.97 -4.15 -2.22
CA VAL A 156 -7.13 -5.15 -3.30
C VAL A 156 -6.90 -4.53 -4.69
N ALA A 157 -7.35 -3.28 -4.90
CA ALA A 157 -7.24 -2.59 -6.17
C ALA A 157 -5.82 -2.07 -6.47
N VAL A 158 -4.94 -1.97 -5.47
CA VAL A 158 -3.55 -1.55 -5.66
C VAL A 158 -2.83 -2.43 -6.68
N ILE A 159 -2.98 -3.76 -6.63
CA ILE A 159 -2.30 -4.68 -7.56
C ILE A 159 -2.69 -4.41 -9.03
N PRO A 160 -3.98 -4.40 -9.42
CA PRO A 160 -4.35 -4.08 -10.80
C PRO A 160 -4.02 -2.64 -11.19
N ILE A 161 -4.11 -1.67 -10.27
CA ILE A 161 -3.71 -0.28 -10.55
C ILE A 161 -2.22 -0.22 -10.89
N LEU A 162 -1.35 -0.84 -10.07
CA LEU A 162 0.09 -0.90 -10.32
C LEU A 162 0.44 -1.67 -11.60
N ALA A 163 -0.38 -2.62 -12.03
CA ALA A 163 -0.20 -3.28 -13.33
C ALA A 163 -0.59 -2.38 -14.52
N VAL A 164 -1.57 -1.50 -14.35
CA VAL A 164 -2.04 -0.57 -15.40
C VAL A 164 -1.15 0.68 -15.50
N VAL A 165 -0.58 1.16 -14.39
CA VAL A 165 0.24 2.38 -14.38
C VAL A 165 1.41 2.34 -15.39
N PRO A 166 2.20 1.26 -15.51
CA PRO A 166 3.21 1.13 -16.56
C PRO A 166 2.65 1.07 -17.98
N LEU A 167 1.39 0.67 -18.19
CA LEU A 167 0.75 0.71 -19.51
C LEU A 167 0.33 2.12 -19.91
N LEU A 168 0.11 2.97 -18.92
CA LEU A 168 -0.08 4.41 -19.12
C LEU A 168 1.26 5.11 -19.39
N ALA A 169 2.39 4.38 -19.40
CA ALA A 169 3.74 4.90 -19.28
C ALA A 169 4.00 6.16 -20.12
N ILE A 170 4.36 7.17 -19.35
CA ILE A 170 5.47 8.08 -19.60
C ILE A 170 6.66 7.55 -18.78
N PRO A 171 7.90 7.63 -19.30
CA PRO A 171 9.10 7.02 -18.70
C PRO A 171 9.36 7.36 -17.22
N GLU A 172 8.90 8.51 -16.73
CA GLU A 172 9.15 9.00 -15.37
C GLU A 172 8.36 8.27 -14.28
N LEU A 173 7.19 7.72 -14.60
CA LEU A 173 6.33 7.05 -13.59
C LEU A 173 6.65 5.55 -13.44
N ALA A 174 7.31 4.95 -14.44
CA ALA A 174 7.79 3.57 -14.38
C ALA A 174 8.84 3.35 -13.27
N GLY A 175 9.59 4.41 -12.90
CA GLY A 175 10.56 4.37 -11.82
C GLY A 175 9.93 4.09 -10.44
N PHE A 176 8.73 4.61 -10.17
CA PHE A 176 8.07 4.44 -8.86
C PHE A 176 7.52 3.02 -8.65
N ALA A 177 7.05 2.37 -9.71
CA ALA A 177 6.64 0.96 -9.69
C ALA A 177 7.83 0.01 -9.51
N ALA A 178 9.01 0.38 -10.03
CA ALA A 178 10.23 -0.39 -9.84
C ALA A 178 10.77 -0.32 -8.39
N THR A 179 10.59 0.82 -7.70
CA THR A 179 11.09 1.03 -6.33
C THR A 179 10.17 0.48 -5.24
N SER A 180 8.91 0.13 -5.55
CA SER A 180 7.90 -0.26 -4.54
C SER A 180 7.70 -1.77 -4.35
N GLY A 181 8.48 -2.63 -5.02
CA GLY A 181 8.28 -4.08 -4.87
C GLY A 181 9.34 -5.03 -5.39
N ALA A 182 10.55 -4.57 -5.76
CA ALA A 182 11.51 -5.48 -6.40
C ALA A 182 12.99 -5.08 -6.25
N GLU A 183 13.49 -4.84 -5.03
CA GLU A 183 14.95 -4.71 -4.81
C GLU A 183 15.72 -6.06 -4.86
N GLY A 184 15.10 -7.17 -5.28
CA GLY A 184 15.65 -8.52 -5.06
C GLY A 184 15.93 -9.42 -6.27
N HIS A 185 15.67 -9.02 -7.51
CA HIS A 185 15.79 -9.95 -8.65
C HIS A 185 16.73 -9.42 -9.74
N GLY A 186 17.67 -10.29 -10.14
CA GLY A 186 18.75 -10.03 -11.11
C GLY A 186 18.25 -9.64 -12.51
N PRO A 187 19.12 -9.70 -13.55
CA PRO A 187 18.98 -8.95 -14.79
C PRO A 187 17.56 -9.06 -15.34
N SER A 188 16.83 -7.95 -15.29
CA SER A 188 15.41 -7.88 -15.61
C SER A 188 15.20 -8.25 -17.06
N LEU A 189 14.71 -9.47 -17.31
CA LEU A 189 14.19 -9.86 -18.62
C LEU A 189 12.91 -9.06 -18.87
N SER A 190 13.06 -7.90 -19.50
CA SER A 190 11.93 -7.09 -19.94
C SER A 190 11.27 -7.78 -21.14
N LEU A 191 10.22 -8.56 -20.87
CA LEU A 191 9.39 -9.23 -21.89
C LEU A 191 8.64 -8.26 -22.81
N VAL A 192 8.81 -6.95 -22.59
CA VAL A 192 8.01 -5.87 -23.17
C VAL A 192 8.88 -4.89 -23.97
N GLU A 193 10.21 -5.08 -23.97
CA GLU A 193 11.14 -4.17 -24.64
C GLU A 193 10.93 -4.20 -26.17
N GLY A 194 10.58 -3.03 -26.74
CA GLY A 194 10.35 -2.84 -28.17
C GLY A 194 8.94 -3.13 -28.69
N MET A 195 7.98 -3.46 -27.82
CA MET A 195 6.59 -3.77 -28.22
C MET A 195 5.71 -2.51 -28.36
N ASN A 196 4.68 -2.56 -29.21
CA ASN A 196 3.70 -1.46 -29.30
C ASN A 196 2.83 -1.39 -28.03
N GLY A 197 2.20 -0.24 -27.74
CA GLY A 197 1.40 -0.06 -26.51
C GLY A 197 0.25 -1.05 -26.30
N LEU A 198 -0.40 -1.52 -27.37
CA LEU A 198 -1.44 -2.56 -27.30
C LEU A 198 -0.85 -3.95 -27.00
N GLN A 199 0.29 -4.28 -27.59
CA GLN A 199 0.98 -5.55 -27.34
C GLN A 199 1.49 -5.60 -25.90
N THR A 200 2.09 -4.51 -25.43
CA THR A 200 2.48 -4.32 -24.03
C THR A 200 1.28 -4.53 -23.10
N ALA A 201 0.12 -3.93 -23.41
CA ALA A 201 -1.10 -4.10 -22.62
C ALA A 201 -1.62 -5.55 -22.61
N VAL A 202 -1.60 -6.23 -23.76
CA VAL A 202 -2.03 -7.64 -23.84
C VAL A 202 -1.10 -8.54 -23.02
N VAL A 203 0.22 -8.37 -23.15
CA VAL A 203 1.22 -9.18 -22.45
C VAL A 203 1.14 -8.98 -20.95
N THR A 204 1.03 -7.75 -20.46
CA THR A 204 0.91 -7.49 -19.01
C THR A 204 -0.41 -8.00 -18.44
N LEU A 205 -1.55 -7.79 -19.12
CA LEU A 205 -2.85 -8.31 -18.67
C LEU A 205 -2.88 -9.83 -18.64
N SER A 206 -2.30 -10.48 -19.65
CA SER A 206 -2.22 -11.95 -19.68
C SER A 206 -1.24 -12.49 -18.64
N ALA A 207 -0.11 -11.83 -18.39
CA ALA A 207 0.81 -12.19 -17.31
C ALA A 207 0.13 -12.10 -15.93
N VAL A 208 -0.56 -10.99 -15.65
CA VAL A 208 -1.35 -10.81 -14.41
C VAL A 208 -2.44 -11.88 -14.31
N GLY A 209 -3.17 -12.14 -15.40
CA GLY A 209 -4.18 -13.18 -15.46
C GLY A 209 -3.62 -14.57 -15.13
N ILE A 210 -2.46 -14.91 -15.69
CA ILE A 210 -1.76 -16.18 -15.42
C ILE A 210 -1.34 -16.26 -13.95
N VAL A 211 -0.82 -15.19 -13.36
CA VAL A 211 -0.42 -15.17 -11.95
C VAL A 211 -1.64 -15.35 -11.04
N ILE A 212 -2.75 -14.65 -11.30
CA ILE A 212 -3.96 -14.76 -10.50
C ILE A 212 -4.59 -16.15 -10.64
N LEU A 213 -4.75 -16.66 -11.86
CA LEU A 213 -5.34 -17.96 -12.12
C LEU A 213 -4.43 -19.09 -11.62
N GLY A 214 -3.13 -18.99 -11.88
CA GLY A 214 -2.11 -19.92 -11.41
C GLY A 214 -2.07 -19.95 -9.88
N GLY A 215 -2.04 -18.79 -9.23
CA GLY A 215 -2.14 -18.67 -7.78
C GLY A 215 -3.41 -19.33 -7.25
N ASN A 216 -4.59 -18.99 -7.76
CA ASN A 216 -5.84 -19.52 -7.23
C ASN A 216 -6.00 -21.04 -7.50
N TYR A 217 -5.52 -21.53 -8.64
CA TYR A 217 -5.72 -22.91 -9.07
C TYR A 217 -4.60 -23.87 -8.63
N LEU A 218 -3.34 -23.43 -8.54
CA LEU A 218 -2.22 -24.27 -8.08
C LEU A 218 -2.05 -24.27 -6.56
N THR A 219 -2.45 -23.21 -5.85
CA THR A 219 -2.21 -23.15 -4.40
C THR A 219 -2.94 -24.28 -3.66
N ARG A 220 -4.20 -24.58 -4.02
CA ARG A 220 -4.95 -25.68 -3.42
C ARG A 220 -4.32 -27.07 -3.64
N PRO A 221 -4.01 -27.51 -4.87
CA PRO A 221 -3.40 -28.82 -5.09
C PRO A 221 -1.97 -28.88 -4.55
N ALA A 222 -1.19 -27.81 -4.60
CA ALA A 222 0.17 -27.78 -4.03
C ALA A 222 0.13 -27.96 -2.50
N LEU A 223 -0.72 -27.20 -1.79
CA LEU A 223 -0.89 -27.37 -0.35
C LEU A 223 -1.46 -28.73 0.02
N ARG A 224 -2.36 -29.29 -0.81
CA ARG A 224 -2.90 -30.64 -0.62
C ARG A 224 -1.83 -31.72 -0.84
N PHE A 225 -0.94 -31.53 -1.82
CA PHE A 225 0.19 -32.41 -2.07
C PHE A 225 1.17 -32.40 -0.87
N ILE A 226 1.52 -31.22 -0.37
CA ILE A 226 2.37 -31.06 0.82
C ILE A 226 1.71 -31.70 2.05
N ALA A 227 0.41 -31.47 2.28
CA ALA A 227 -0.32 -32.10 3.38
C ALA A 227 -0.34 -33.63 3.30
N VAL A 228 -0.32 -34.20 2.09
CA VAL A 228 -0.26 -35.66 1.87
C VAL A 228 1.15 -36.22 2.05
N THR A 229 2.20 -35.41 1.87
CA THR A 229 3.59 -35.86 2.07
C THR A 229 3.94 -36.16 3.53
N GLY A 230 3.09 -35.80 4.50
CA GLY A 230 3.19 -36.32 5.87
C GLY A 230 4.51 -36.02 6.58
N LEU A 231 5.26 -35.01 6.14
CA LEU A 231 6.48 -34.55 6.80
C LEU A 231 6.08 -33.88 8.11
N ARG A 232 6.07 -34.70 9.16
CA ARG A 232 6.12 -34.27 10.55
C ARG A 232 7.50 -33.67 10.81
N GLU A 233 7.54 -32.37 11.03
CA GLU A 233 8.46 -31.80 12.02
C GLU A 233 7.66 -31.47 13.28
#